data_AF-A0A7U7GBN8-F1
#
_entry.id   AF-A0A7U7GBN8-F1
#
_cell.length_a   1.000
_cell.length_b   1.000
_cell.length_c   1.000
_cell.angle_alpha   90.00
_cell.angle_beta   90.00
_cell.angle_gamma   90.00
#
_symmetry.space_group_name_H-M   'P 1'
#
loop_
_entity.id
_entity.type
_entity.pdbx_description
1 polymer ?
#
loop_
_entity_poly.entity_id
_entity_poly.type
_entity_poly.pdbx_seq_one_letter_code
_entity_poly.pdbx_strand_id
1 'polypeptide(L)'
;MIKTFANKETAAVFAHERVRRFGAEWLQTARRKLAQLNRVISIDELRIPPGNQLEKLSGNREGQWSIRINDQWRICFEWRR
;
A
#
# COMPACT_ATOMS: atom_id res chain seq x y z
N MET A 1 -10.02 -0.60 -6.25
CA MET A 1 -10.07 0.89 -6.23
C MET A 1 -9.92 1.41 -4.82
N ILE A 2 -8.98 2.32 -4.58
CA ILE A 2 -8.79 2.98 -3.29
C ILE A 2 -9.89 4.02 -3.11
N LYS A 3 -10.57 3.99 -1.95
CA LYS A 3 -11.67 4.91 -1.63
C LYS A 3 -11.28 6.01 -0.67
N THR A 4 -10.40 5.71 0.28
CA THR A 4 -9.96 6.63 1.32
C THR A 4 -8.48 6.45 1.62
N PHE A 5 -7.88 7.44 2.27
CA PHE A 5 -6.51 7.39 2.76
C PHE A 5 -6.52 7.75 4.25
N ALA A 6 -5.74 7.01 5.05
CA ALA A 6 -5.64 7.27 6.48
C ALA A 6 -4.90 8.57 6.82
N ASN A 7 -4.06 9.08 5.90
CA ASN A 7 -3.30 10.30 6.09
C ASN A 7 -3.02 11.03 4.77
N LYS A 8 -2.72 12.33 4.88
CA LYS A 8 -2.44 13.23 3.75
C LYS A 8 -1.18 12.82 2.97
N GLU A 9 -0.15 12.32 3.65
CA GLU A 9 1.10 11.91 3.00
C GLU A 9 0.88 10.75 2.02
N THR A 10 0.09 9.75 2.41
CA THR A 10 -0.23 8.60 1.55
C THR A 10 -1.05 9.04 0.33
N ALA A 11 -2.01 9.95 0.52
CA ALA A 11 -2.77 10.54 -0.58
C ALA A 11 -1.85 11.31 -1.55
N ALA A 12 -0.92 12.11 -1.02
CA ALA A 12 0.07 12.84 -1.82
C ALA A 12 0.99 11.88 -2.61
N VAL A 13 1.44 10.78 -1.99
CA VAL A 13 2.20 9.74 -2.71
C VAL A 13 1.38 9.18 -3.87
N PHE A 14 0.11 8.84 -3.64
CA PHE A 14 -0.78 8.32 -4.68
C PHE A 14 -1.04 9.32 -5.80
N ALA A 15 -1.17 10.61 -5.48
CA ALA A 15 -1.34 11.71 -6.44
C ALA A 15 -0.05 12.09 -7.17
N HIS A 16 1.05 11.37 -6.97
CA HIS A 16 2.37 11.68 -7.52
C HIS A 16 2.93 13.05 -7.11
N GLU A 17 2.44 13.61 -6.01
CA GLU A 17 2.92 14.87 -5.44
C GLU A 17 4.28 14.70 -4.76
N ARG A 18 4.95 15.83 -4.49
CA ARG A 18 6.24 15.86 -3.81
C ARG A 18 6.06 15.64 -2.31
N VAL A 19 6.56 14.51 -1.81
CA VAL A 19 6.58 14.21 -0.37
C VAL A 19 8.02 14.28 0.16
N ARG A 20 8.34 15.33 0.92
CA ARG A 20 9.73 15.61 1.38
C ARG A 20 10.25 14.62 2.42
N ARG A 21 9.35 13.96 3.14
CA ARG A 21 9.68 13.04 4.24
C ARG A 21 10.27 11.71 3.77
N PHE A 22 10.07 11.38 2.49
CA PHE A 22 10.31 10.04 1.95
C PHE A 22 11.51 10.03 1.00
N GLY A 23 12.36 9.02 1.13
CA GLY A 23 13.47 8.80 0.21
C GLY A 23 12.97 8.45 -1.19
N ALA A 24 13.66 8.93 -2.23
CA ALA A 24 13.23 8.78 -3.61
C ALA A 24 13.05 7.31 -4.03
N GLU A 25 13.92 6.42 -3.56
CA GLU A 25 13.92 5.01 -3.95
C GLU A 25 12.64 4.28 -3.56
N TRP A 26 12.24 4.37 -2.28
CA TRP A 26 11.06 3.65 -1.82
C TRP A 26 9.77 4.38 -2.21
N LEU A 27 9.80 5.70 -2.42
CA LEU A 27 8.65 6.48 -2.91
C LEU A 27 8.15 5.97 -4.26
N GLN A 28 9.07 5.64 -5.18
CA GLN A 28 8.72 5.06 -6.48
C GLN A 28 8.02 3.70 -6.33
N THR A 29 8.52 2.86 -5.41
CA THR A 29 7.92 1.55 -5.11
C THR A 29 6.55 1.69 -4.45
N ALA A 30 6.39 2.64 -3.52
CA ALA A 30 5.10 2.94 -2.89
C ALA A 30 4.06 3.37 -3.93
N ARG A 31 4.42 4.26 -4.86
CA ARG A 31 3.55 4.69 -5.97
C ARG A 31 3.08 3.52 -6.83
N ARG A 32 4.00 2.65 -7.26
CA ARG A 32 3.66 1.45 -8.05
C ARG A 32 2.69 0.54 -7.30
N LYS A 33 2.94 0.30 -6.02
CA LYS A 33 2.10 -0.57 -5.18
C LYS A 33 0.72 0.02 -4.91
N LEU A 34 0.62 1.33 -4.66
CA LEU A 34 -0.67 2.01 -4.54
C LEU A 34 -1.45 2.00 -5.86
N ALA A 35 -0.77 2.19 -7.00
CA ALA A 35 -1.41 2.08 -8.31
C ALA A 35 -1.93 0.66 -8.58
N GLN A 36 -1.18 -0.37 -8.19
CA GLN A 36 -1.64 -1.76 -8.24
C GLN A 36 -2.86 -1.98 -7.34
N LEU A 37 -2.78 -1.59 -6.07
CA LEU A 37 -3.88 -1.69 -5.09
C LEU A 37 -5.16 -0.99 -5.59
N ASN A 38 -5.01 0.11 -6.31
CA ASN A 38 -6.14 0.81 -6.89
C ASN A 38 -6.84 0.04 -8.02
N ARG A 39 -6.13 -0.86 -8.72
CA ARG A 39 -6.64 -1.56 -9.90
C ARG A 39 -7.22 -2.95 -9.62
N VAL A 40 -6.70 -3.64 -8.60
CA VAL A 40 -7.14 -5.00 -8.27
C VAL A 40 -8.63 -5.05 -7.91
N ILE A 41 -9.28 -6.15 -8.29
CA ILE A 41 -10.70 -6.43 -8.06
C ILE A 41 -10.85 -7.45 -6.91
N SER A 42 -9.85 -8.33 -6.74
CA SER A 42 -9.74 -9.27 -5.65
C SER A 42 -8.47 -9.05 -4.83
N ILE A 43 -8.54 -9.35 -3.53
CA ILE A 43 -7.39 -9.29 -2.62
C ILE A 43 -6.28 -10.26 -3.05
N ASP A 44 -6.65 -11.43 -3.59
CA ASP A 44 -5.68 -12.46 -3.97
C ASP A 44 -4.80 -12.06 -5.16
N GLU A 45 -5.23 -11.11 -5.98
CA GLU A 45 -4.40 -10.54 -7.06
C GLU A 45 -3.15 -9.86 -6.50
N LEU A 46 -3.19 -9.35 -5.27
CA LEU A 46 -2.04 -8.72 -4.62
C LEU A 46 -0.98 -9.73 -4.19
N ARG A 47 -1.23 -11.04 -4.25
CA ARG A 47 -0.19 -12.07 -4.05
C ARG A 47 0.82 -12.09 -5.19
N ILE A 48 0.46 -11.51 -6.35
CA ILE A 48 1.32 -11.39 -7.52
C ILE A 48 1.64 -9.90 -7.72
N PRO A 49 2.92 -9.49 -7.84
CA PRO A 49 4.13 -10.32 -7.77
C PRO A 49 4.46 -10.77 -6.33
N PRO A 50 5.27 -11.85 -6.15
CA PRO A 50 5.63 -12.36 -4.82
C PRO A 50 6.25 -11.32 -3.87
N GLY A 51 6.93 -10.31 -4.42
CA GLY A 51 7.50 -9.19 -3.66
C GLY A 51 6.46 -8.26 -3.01
N ASN A 52 5.16 -8.46 -3.24
CA ASN A 52 4.12 -7.82 -2.44
C ASN A 52 4.06 -8.38 -1.03
N GLN A 53 4.39 -9.66 -0.84
CA GLN A 53 4.33 -10.33 0.46
C GLN A 53 3.03 -9.98 1.19
N LEU A 54 1.90 -10.22 0.51
CA LEU A 54 0.58 -9.90 1.05
C LEU A 54 0.39 -10.62 2.40
N GLU A 55 0.13 -9.85 3.44
CA GLU A 55 0.00 -10.33 4.81
C GLU A 55 -1.33 -9.85 5.39
N LYS A 56 -2.07 -10.75 6.03
CA LYS A 56 -3.24 -10.38 6.86
C LYS A 56 -2.73 -10.07 8.26
N LEU A 57 -2.97 -8.85 8.73
CA LEU A 57 -2.48 -8.39 10.03
C LEU A 57 -3.37 -8.91 11.18
N SER A 58 -2.77 -9.02 12.36
CA SER A 58 -3.42 -9.51 13.59
C SER A 58 -3.20 -8.55 14.78
N GLY A 59 -3.80 -8.86 15.93
CA GLY A 59 -3.72 -8.05 17.15
C GLY A 59 -4.39 -6.68 16.97
N ASN A 60 -3.70 -5.61 17.35
CA ASN A 60 -4.23 -4.23 17.27
C ASN A 60 -4.52 -3.74 15.84
N ARG A 61 -4.16 -4.52 14.82
CA ARG A 61 -4.43 -4.24 13.40
C ARG A 61 -5.25 -5.34 12.73
N GLU A 62 -5.93 -6.17 13.51
CA GLU A 62 -6.85 -7.17 12.98
C GLU A 62 -7.87 -6.54 12.02
N GLY A 63 -8.14 -7.23 10.91
CA GLY A 63 -9.00 -6.75 9.82
C GLY A 63 -8.27 -5.94 8.75
N GLN A 64 -7.00 -5.61 8.95
CA GLN A 64 -6.16 -4.97 7.93
C GLN A 64 -5.28 -5.98 7.19
N TRP A 65 -4.86 -5.56 6.00
CA TRP A 65 -3.89 -6.22 5.15
C TRP A 65 -2.67 -5.34 4.99
N SER A 66 -1.54 -5.94 4.64
CA SER A 66 -0.35 -5.19 4.25
C SER A 66 0.34 -5.74 3.00
N ILE A 67 0.97 -4.84 2.25
CA ILE A 67 1.93 -5.18 1.20
C ILE A 67 3.26 -4.48 1.49
N ARG A 68 4.36 -5.20 1.33
CA ARG A 68 5.71 -4.72 1.64
C ARG A 68 6.19 -3.72 0.60
N ILE A 69 6.80 -2.61 1.00
CA ILE A 69 7.56 -1.70 0.13
C ILE A 69 9.03 -2.11 0.13
N ASN A 70 9.62 -2.26 1.32
CA ASN A 70 10.98 -2.75 1.58
C ASN A 70 11.03 -3.32 3.01
N ASP A 71 12.22 -3.54 3.58
CA ASP A 71 12.36 -4.16 4.90
C ASP A 71 11.83 -3.32 6.06
N GLN A 72 11.73 -2.00 5.87
CA GLN A 72 11.24 -1.07 6.90
C GLN A 72 9.76 -0.70 6.70
N TRP A 73 9.32 -0.55 5.45
CA TRP A 73 8.04 0.08 5.11
C TRP A 73 7.04 -0.90 4.52
N ARG A 74 5.77 -0.75 4.93
CA ARG A 74 4.60 -1.49 4.43
C ARG A 74 3.44 -0.54 4.17
N ILE A 75 2.64 -0.81 3.15
CA ILE A 75 1.33 -0.18 2.97
C ILE A 75 0.32 -1.04 3.72
N CYS A 76 -0.35 -0.47 4.71
CA CYS A 76 -1.43 -1.11 5.45
C CYS A 76 -2.77 -0.57 4.95
N PHE A 77 -3.75 -1.45 4.74
CA PHE A 77 -5.05 -1.06 4.22
C PHE A 77 -6.15 -2.02 4.69
N GLU A 78 -7.37 -1.52 4.76
CA GLU A 78 -8.56 -2.35 4.92
C GLU A 78 -9.07 -2.76 3.55
N TRP A 79 -9.50 -4.01 3.42
CA TRP A 79 -10.13 -4.52 2.21
C TRP A 79 -11.62 -4.75 2.49
N ARG A 80 -12.46 -3.96 1.84
CA ARG A 80 -13.91 -4.07 1.89
C ARG A 80 -14.40 -4.27 0.46
N ARG A 81 -15.25 -5.27 0.24
CA ARG A 81 -15.92 -5.47 -1.06
C ARG A 81 -16.96 -4.39 -1.30
#